data_AF-A0A6S7FN63-F1
#
_entry.id   AF-A0A6S7FN63-F1
#
_cell.length_a   1.000
_cell.length_b   1.000
_cell.length_c   1.000
_cell.angle_alpha   90.00
_cell.angle_beta   90.00
_cell.angle_gamma   90.00
#
_symmetry.space_group_name_H-M   'P 1'
#
loop_
_entity.id
_entity.type
_entity.pdbx_description
1 polymer ?
#
loop_
_entity_poly.entity_id
_entity_poly.type
_entity_poly.pdbx_seq_one_letter_code
_entity_poly.pdbx_strand_id
1 'polypeptide(L)'
;MARALETDPINQLEENLQCTVCLEVLTEPRTLPCCHSFCKVCLERIVQTCRDKAPRGRPIREFPCPNCRATFILDPDKHVADMPRNHFICNMVKVAAVLDRGTGVPCSHNCRQSYSVARCVTCEKFLCRECLAGHNNYRANNGHSVLTMEELSKPENRKKINNKMYCNEHSGMILKVYCETCDQLICRDCMDFKHVKQGHSCVLVKDVVNNYKELLASNNKAMEDALTAGNAFLQRLTLTTEQLDRDAENIRIQIEQKNDIVLKTVAGMLEQKTKTLLKKVDEIRKTERANLDRQAEETKLYVENIKTSVQLSKKLADQGTEEEIISSQKMMLDNANYLLTKREEYFDAPIPVAKLSYTSSTGKEPISEEILQGLTNSLGEMSGGNEDKDGVKIVHSKIVKKASSSKGAAGEKVLIEKLSCVLIQNVKVSVYQGDITKETVDVIVNAANEGLEHSGGLAGALVKAGGKSIQDESDAIMRKRQHALNAGDVVATKAGNLRCSFIIHVVGPRWANYCQKDKAKKVLLNAVLNCLTSACQNDAASISIPAISSGIFGVPVPICAEILFSAATNFAENAPKSNPLKDIRFVNIDKYTSQVFAQEMEKRFGY
;
A
#
# COMPACT_ATOMS: atom_id res chain seq x y z
N MET A 1 -33.43 32.53 -0.48
CA MET A 1 -33.52 33.35 -1.70
C MET A 1 -32.32 34.29 -1.75
N ALA A 2 -31.23 33.87 -2.38
CA ALA A 2 -30.14 34.76 -2.76
C ALA A 2 -30.09 34.75 -4.29
N ARG A 3 -30.26 35.93 -4.87
CA ARG A 3 -30.38 36.17 -6.31
C ARG A 3 -29.21 35.53 -7.05
N ALA A 4 -29.52 34.76 -8.09
CA ALA A 4 -28.58 34.44 -9.15
C ALA A 4 -28.15 35.78 -9.78
N LEU A 5 -27.01 36.30 -9.36
CA LEU A 5 -26.30 37.33 -10.09
C LEU A 5 -25.85 36.68 -11.39
N GLU A 6 -26.39 37.18 -12.50
CA GLU A 6 -25.92 36.88 -13.85
C GLU A 6 -24.40 36.97 -13.86
N THR A 7 -23.73 35.82 -13.88
CA THR A 7 -22.29 35.72 -13.89
C THR A 7 -21.83 36.03 -15.31
N ASP A 8 -21.23 37.20 -15.50
CA ASP A 8 -20.57 37.56 -16.76
C ASP A 8 -19.59 36.42 -17.10
N PRO A 9 -19.70 35.75 -18.28
CA PRO A 9 -18.90 34.58 -18.61
C PRO A 9 -17.38 34.80 -18.57
N ILE A 10 -16.94 36.06 -18.45
CA ILE A 10 -15.53 36.42 -18.25
C ILE A 10 -15.04 36.09 -16.82
N ASN A 11 -15.90 36.23 -15.79
CA ASN A 11 -15.49 36.06 -14.39
C ASN A 11 -15.23 34.58 -14.00
N GLN A 12 -15.70 33.60 -14.79
CA GLN A 12 -15.42 32.18 -14.55
C GLN A 12 -14.14 31.67 -15.23
N LEU A 13 -13.46 32.51 -16.03
CA LEU A 13 -12.33 32.09 -16.88
C LEU A 13 -10.98 32.72 -16.52
N GLU A 14 -10.91 33.54 -15.46
CA GLU A 14 -9.68 34.24 -15.04
C GLU A 14 -8.60 33.27 -14.55
N GLU A 15 -8.97 32.14 -13.92
CA GLU A 15 -8.02 31.11 -13.46
C GLU A 15 -7.28 30.41 -14.62
N ASN A 16 -7.85 30.41 -15.83
CA ASN A 16 -7.28 29.76 -17.00
C ASN A 16 -6.38 30.66 -17.86
N LEU A 17 -6.17 31.91 -17.46
CA LEU A 17 -5.34 32.90 -18.19
C LEU A 17 -3.99 33.18 -17.51
N GLN A 18 -3.67 32.45 -16.45
CA GLN A 18 -2.37 32.49 -15.77
C GLN A 18 -1.47 31.34 -16.24
N CYS A 19 -0.19 31.63 -16.44
CA CYS A 19 0.80 30.64 -16.81
C CYS A 19 1.28 29.89 -15.55
N THR A 20 1.04 28.59 -15.45
CA THR A 20 1.49 27.79 -14.28
C THR A 20 3.02 27.67 -14.14
N VAL A 21 3.79 28.10 -15.15
CA VAL A 21 5.26 28.06 -15.13
C VAL A 21 5.87 29.31 -14.52
N CYS A 22 5.35 30.50 -14.85
CA CYS A 22 5.85 31.77 -14.29
C CYS A 22 4.89 32.41 -13.28
N LEU A 23 3.67 31.85 -13.13
CA LEU A 23 2.59 32.33 -12.28
C LEU A 23 2.07 33.74 -12.62
N GLU A 24 2.44 34.24 -13.80
CA GLU A 24 2.00 35.54 -14.34
C GLU A 24 0.91 35.35 -15.39
N VAL A 25 0.20 36.44 -15.72
CA VAL A 25 -0.76 36.48 -16.84
C VAL A 25 -0.05 36.08 -18.15
N LEU A 26 -0.73 35.26 -18.94
CA LEU A 26 -0.19 34.70 -20.18
C LEU A 26 0.31 35.78 -21.15
N THR A 27 1.61 35.81 -21.41
CA THR A 27 2.23 36.70 -22.41
C THR A 27 2.58 35.91 -23.67
N GLU A 28 2.06 36.36 -24.81
CA GLU A 28 2.12 35.64 -26.10
C GLU A 28 1.81 34.13 -25.97
N PRO A 29 0.60 33.75 -25.52
CA PRO A 29 0.30 32.37 -25.18
C PRO A 29 0.46 31.39 -26.35
N ARG A 30 0.84 30.15 -26.00
CA ARG A 30 0.78 28.96 -26.86
C ARG A 30 -0.07 27.91 -26.16
N THR A 31 -1.06 27.37 -26.88
CA THR A 31 -1.95 26.33 -26.39
C THR A 31 -1.51 24.99 -26.95
N LEU A 32 -1.31 24.02 -26.07
CA LEU A 32 -0.92 22.66 -26.43
C LEU A 32 -2.16 21.84 -26.83
N PRO A 33 -1.99 20.68 -27.50
CA PRO A 33 -3.10 19.78 -27.85
C PRO A 33 -3.93 19.31 -26.64
N CYS A 34 -3.33 19.27 -25.45
CA CYS A 34 -4.02 18.98 -24.20
C CYS A 34 -4.79 20.18 -23.62
N CYS A 35 -5.05 21.22 -24.41
CA CYS A 35 -5.76 22.46 -24.07
C CYS A 35 -5.12 23.38 -23.01
N HIS A 36 -3.97 23.02 -22.44
CA HIS A 36 -3.22 23.88 -21.52
C HIS A 36 -2.44 24.97 -22.28
N SER A 37 -2.47 26.20 -21.75
CA SER A 37 -1.81 27.36 -22.36
C SER A 37 -0.67 27.89 -21.49
N PHE A 38 0.44 28.30 -22.13
CA PHE A 38 1.64 28.80 -21.47
C PHE A 38 2.20 30.03 -22.19
N CYS A 39 2.95 30.88 -21.48
CA CYS A 39 3.71 31.96 -22.13
C CYS A 39 4.70 31.38 -23.13
N LYS A 40 4.84 32.00 -24.32
CA LYS A 40 5.81 31.57 -25.34
C LYS A 40 7.20 31.33 -24.74
N VAL A 41 7.72 32.31 -24.00
CA VAL A 41 9.07 32.26 -23.39
C VAL A 41 9.20 31.13 -22.35
N CYS A 42 8.14 30.87 -21.59
CA CYS A 42 8.14 29.76 -20.62
C CYS A 42 8.22 28.41 -21.32
N LEU A 43 7.44 28.24 -22.39
CA LEU A 43 7.44 27.02 -23.18
C LEU A 43 8.76 26.84 -23.96
N GLU A 44 9.36 27.93 -24.46
CA GLU A 44 10.71 27.93 -25.07
C GLU A 44 11.77 27.42 -24.10
N ARG A 45 11.74 27.88 -22.85
CA ARG A 45 12.67 27.41 -21.81
C ARG A 45 12.51 25.92 -21.53
N ILE A 46 11.29 25.41 -21.50
CA ILE A 46 11.01 23.98 -21.30
C ILE A 46 11.55 23.15 -22.46
N VAL A 47 11.22 23.55 -23.70
CA VAL A 47 11.71 22.88 -24.91
C VAL A 47 13.24 22.88 -24.95
N GLN A 48 13.87 24.01 -24.64
CA GLN A 48 15.32 24.12 -24.60
C GLN A 48 15.94 23.20 -23.54
N THR A 49 15.39 23.20 -22.33
CA THR A 49 15.85 22.32 -21.23
C THR A 49 15.77 20.85 -21.61
N CYS A 50 14.70 20.44 -22.32
CA CYS A 50 14.56 19.08 -22.83
C CYS A 50 15.62 18.77 -23.90
N ARG A 51 15.86 19.69 -24.84
CA ARG A 51 16.89 19.53 -25.88
C ARG A 51 18.30 19.43 -25.30
N ASP A 52 18.63 20.24 -24.29
CA ASP A 52 19.95 20.24 -23.64
C ASP A 52 20.26 18.94 -22.89
N LYS A 53 19.21 18.27 -22.37
CA LYS A 53 19.31 16.97 -21.68
C LYS A 53 19.32 15.77 -22.64
N ALA A 54 19.18 15.99 -23.94
CA ALA A 54 19.15 14.93 -24.94
C ALA A 54 20.53 14.25 -25.09
N PRO A 55 20.60 12.92 -25.28
CA PRO A 55 21.82 12.25 -25.69
C PRO A 55 22.37 12.85 -26.99
N ARG A 56 23.69 13.08 -27.07
CA ARG A 56 24.34 13.70 -28.24
C ARG A 56 23.97 12.94 -29.52
N GLY A 57 23.42 13.66 -30.51
CA GLY A 57 23.14 13.14 -31.86
C GLY A 57 21.70 12.71 -32.13
N ARG A 58 20.77 12.78 -31.17
CA ARG A 58 19.34 12.48 -31.42
C ARG A 58 18.45 13.71 -31.20
N PRO A 59 17.80 14.26 -32.24
CA PRO A 59 16.89 15.39 -32.07
C PRO A 59 15.60 14.94 -31.36
N ILE A 60 15.29 15.55 -30.21
CA ILE A 60 14.04 15.34 -29.49
C ILE A 60 12.91 16.11 -30.20
N ARG A 61 11.79 15.42 -30.42
CA ARG A 61 10.58 15.99 -31.04
C ARG A 61 9.37 16.03 -30.11
N GLU A 62 9.39 15.26 -29.03
CA GLU A 62 8.29 15.14 -28.09
C GLU A 62 8.62 15.82 -26.77
N PHE A 63 7.70 16.65 -26.28
CA PHE A 63 7.88 17.47 -25.10
C PHE A 63 6.67 17.31 -24.16
N PRO A 64 6.87 17.24 -22.84
CA PRO A 64 5.76 17.08 -21.89
C PRO A 64 5.08 18.42 -21.58
N CYS A 65 3.75 18.40 -21.48
CA CYS A 65 2.99 19.50 -20.89
C CYS A 65 3.29 19.60 -19.38
N PRO A 66 3.63 20.80 -18.86
CA PRO A 66 3.86 21.00 -17.41
C PRO A 66 2.68 20.63 -16.50
N ASN A 67 1.43 20.80 -16.97
CA ASN A 67 0.25 20.59 -16.13
C ASN A 67 -0.18 19.12 -16.08
N CYS A 68 -0.34 18.50 -17.24
CA CYS A 68 -0.94 17.16 -17.35
C CYS A 68 0.03 16.08 -17.84
N ARG A 69 1.27 16.45 -18.18
CA ARG A 69 2.31 15.57 -18.75
C ARG A 69 1.98 14.93 -20.11
N ALA A 70 0.84 15.27 -20.72
CA ALA A 70 0.54 14.91 -22.10
C ALA A 70 1.65 15.43 -23.03
N THR A 71 2.04 14.62 -23.99
CA THR A 71 3.13 14.94 -24.92
C THR A 71 2.64 15.80 -26.08
N PHE A 72 3.40 16.82 -26.45
CA PHE A 72 3.20 17.59 -27.67
C PHE A 72 4.44 17.50 -28.56
N ILE A 73 4.24 17.69 -29.87
CA ILE A 73 5.28 17.50 -30.88
C ILE A 73 5.76 18.86 -31.40
N LEU A 74 7.07 19.05 -31.51
CA LEU A 74 7.69 20.19 -32.17
C LEU A 74 8.92 19.73 -32.97
N ASP A 75 8.93 20.03 -34.27
CA ASP A 75 10.02 19.64 -35.16
C ASP A 75 11.37 20.27 -34.75
N PRO A 76 12.52 19.63 -35.04
CA PRO A 76 13.83 20.13 -34.58
C PRO A 76 14.23 21.48 -35.17
N ASP A 77 13.79 21.76 -36.40
CA ASP A 77 13.99 22.99 -37.17
C ASP A 77 13.00 24.09 -36.80
N LYS A 78 11.99 23.79 -35.98
CA LYS A 78 10.98 24.74 -35.52
C LYS A 78 11.23 25.18 -34.08
N HIS A 79 10.87 26.42 -33.82
CA HIS A 79 10.82 27.04 -32.51
C HIS A 79 9.36 27.12 -32.03
N VAL A 80 9.18 27.33 -30.72
CA VAL A 80 7.85 27.55 -30.13
C VAL A 80 7.15 28.77 -30.76
N ALA A 81 7.93 29.74 -31.25
CA ALA A 81 7.41 30.87 -32.01
C ALA A 81 6.58 30.45 -33.23
N ASP A 82 6.96 29.35 -33.89
CA ASP A 82 6.36 28.81 -35.12
C ASP A 82 5.11 27.97 -34.85
N MET A 83 4.85 27.63 -33.59
CA MET A 83 3.61 26.96 -33.22
C MET A 83 2.40 27.88 -33.49
N PRO A 84 1.29 27.35 -34.04
CA PRO A 84 0.06 28.11 -34.22
C PRO A 84 -0.40 28.76 -32.92
N ARG A 85 -0.81 30.03 -33.00
CA ARG A 85 -1.36 30.75 -31.86
C ARG A 85 -2.83 30.41 -31.71
N ASN A 86 -3.27 30.15 -30.49
CA ASN A 86 -4.70 30.15 -30.20
C ASN A 86 -5.19 31.61 -30.09
N HIS A 87 -5.67 32.14 -31.21
CA HIS A 87 -6.12 33.53 -31.30
C HIS A 87 -7.26 33.85 -30.34
N PHE A 88 -8.07 32.87 -29.95
CA PHE A 88 -9.12 33.05 -28.95
C PHE A 88 -8.51 33.34 -27.58
N ILE A 89 -7.56 32.52 -27.11
CA ILE A 89 -6.84 32.75 -25.85
C ILE A 89 -6.06 34.06 -25.88
N CYS A 90 -5.34 34.37 -26.98
CA CYS A 90 -4.63 35.64 -27.12
C CYS A 90 -5.56 36.86 -27.00
N ASN A 91 -6.78 36.77 -27.53
CA ASN A 91 -7.76 37.84 -27.44
C ASN A 91 -8.40 37.89 -26.04
N MET A 92 -8.68 36.74 -25.42
CA MET A 92 -9.18 36.67 -24.03
C MET A 92 -8.22 37.34 -23.04
N VAL A 93 -6.92 37.08 -23.13
CA VAL A 93 -5.91 37.76 -22.30
C VAL A 93 -6.00 39.28 -22.43
N LYS A 94 -6.18 39.79 -23.66
CA LYS A 94 -6.29 41.24 -23.90
C LYS A 94 -7.59 41.81 -23.33
N VAL A 95 -8.70 41.09 -23.48
CA VAL A 95 -9.98 41.50 -22.91
C VAL A 95 -9.88 41.53 -21.39
N ALA A 96 -9.33 40.48 -20.77
CA ALA A 96 -9.08 40.42 -19.33
C ALA A 96 -8.20 41.60 -18.87
N ALA A 97 -7.11 41.89 -19.57
CA ALA A 97 -6.23 43.02 -19.23
C ALA A 97 -6.90 44.41 -19.36
N VAL A 98 -7.91 44.56 -20.21
CA VAL A 98 -8.71 45.81 -20.32
C VAL A 98 -9.75 45.91 -19.20
N LEU A 99 -10.29 44.78 -18.75
CA LEU A 99 -11.32 44.73 -17.71
C LEU A 99 -10.73 44.76 -16.30
N ASP A 100 -9.51 44.23 -16.12
CA ASP A 100 -8.77 44.32 -14.88
C ASP A 100 -8.33 45.77 -14.63
N ARG A 101 -8.90 46.38 -13.59
CA ARG A 101 -8.61 47.76 -13.19
C ARG A 101 -7.27 47.90 -12.45
N GLY A 102 -6.62 46.79 -12.09
CA GLY A 102 -5.41 46.78 -11.27
C GLY A 102 -4.09 46.81 -12.04
N THR A 103 -3.97 46.11 -13.16
CA THR A 103 -2.65 45.87 -13.82
C THR A 103 -2.32 46.77 -15.01
N GLY A 104 -3.30 47.41 -15.65
CA GLY A 104 -3.09 48.38 -16.73
C GLY A 104 -2.49 47.79 -18.02
N VAL A 105 -2.99 48.19 -19.19
CA VAL A 105 -2.51 47.65 -20.48
C VAL A 105 -1.29 48.42 -20.99
N PRO A 106 -0.13 47.79 -21.24
CA PRO A 106 1.06 48.48 -21.72
C PRO A 106 0.88 49.07 -23.13
N CYS A 107 1.52 50.21 -23.39
CA CYS A 107 1.53 50.83 -24.71
C CYS A 107 2.20 49.91 -25.74
N SER A 108 1.57 49.77 -26.91
CA SER A 108 2.07 48.92 -28.01
C SER A 108 3.37 49.44 -28.65
N HIS A 109 3.83 50.64 -28.31
CA HIS A 109 5.11 51.22 -28.75
C HIS A 109 6.26 50.98 -27.78
N ASN A 110 6.08 50.11 -26.77
CA ASN A 110 7.10 49.75 -25.80
C ASN A 110 7.66 50.96 -25.01
N CYS A 111 6.76 51.86 -24.61
CA CYS A 111 7.09 53.04 -23.80
C CYS A 111 7.52 52.62 -22.39
N ARG A 112 8.56 53.26 -21.84
CA ARG A 112 9.32 52.80 -20.67
C ARG A 112 8.55 52.56 -19.36
N GLN A 113 7.28 52.99 -19.23
CA GLN A 113 6.36 52.60 -18.16
C GLN A 113 4.94 53.20 -18.32
N SER A 114 4.52 53.50 -19.56
CA SER A 114 3.25 54.19 -19.80
C SER A 114 2.13 53.20 -20.11
N TYR A 115 1.13 53.15 -19.22
CA TYR A 115 -0.12 52.45 -19.50
C TYR A 115 -0.93 53.15 -20.59
N SER A 116 -1.72 52.37 -21.29
CA SER A 116 -2.54 52.82 -22.40
C SER A 116 -3.80 53.47 -21.88
N VAL A 117 -4.14 54.63 -22.46
CA VAL A 117 -5.36 55.37 -22.13
C VAL A 117 -6.45 55.16 -23.19
N ALA A 118 -6.06 54.67 -24.36
CA ALA A 118 -6.96 54.36 -25.46
C ALA A 118 -6.41 53.25 -26.35
N ARG A 119 -7.29 52.64 -27.14
CA ARG A 119 -6.95 51.74 -28.25
C ARG A 119 -7.46 52.36 -29.55
N CYS A 120 -6.59 52.44 -30.54
CA CYS A 120 -7.04 52.65 -31.90
C CYS A 120 -7.50 51.30 -32.47
N VAL A 121 -8.81 51.15 -32.71
CA VAL A 121 -9.42 49.92 -33.25
C VAL A 121 -9.02 49.73 -34.71
N THR A 122 -8.78 50.82 -35.45
CA THR A 122 -8.30 50.76 -36.83
C THR A 122 -6.86 50.23 -36.91
N CYS A 123 -5.96 50.73 -36.06
CA CYS A 123 -4.55 50.31 -36.00
C CYS A 123 -4.33 49.02 -35.18
N GLU A 124 -5.31 48.58 -34.40
CA GLU A 124 -5.21 47.50 -33.42
C GLU A 124 -4.11 47.71 -32.34
N LYS A 125 -3.75 48.97 -32.07
CA LYS A 125 -2.70 49.37 -31.11
C LYS A 125 -3.29 50.02 -29.86
N PHE A 126 -2.75 49.65 -28.71
CA PHE A 126 -2.98 50.34 -27.44
C PHE A 126 -1.97 51.49 -27.30
N LEU A 127 -2.45 52.67 -26.93
CA LEU A 127 -1.71 53.93 -26.96
C LEU A 127 -1.72 54.58 -25.57
N CYS A 128 -0.54 54.93 -25.06
CA CYS A 128 -0.41 55.86 -23.94
C CYS A 128 -0.79 57.29 -24.36
N ARG A 129 -0.89 58.21 -23.40
CA ARG A 129 -1.31 59.60 -23.65
C ARG A 129 -0.47 60.30 -24.73
N GLU A 130 0.86 60.13 -24.69
CA GLU A 130 1.78 60.72 -25.66
C GLU A 130 1.63 60.10 -27.05
N CYS A 131 1.59 58.77 -27.14
CA CYS A 131 1.40 58.07 -28.40
C CYS A 131 0.02 58.36 -29.01
N LEU A 132 -1.00 58.58 -28.19
CA LEU A 132 -2.33 58.97 -28.67
C LEU A 132 -2.30 60.37 -29.28
N ALA A 133 -1.65 61.34 -28.63
CA ALA A 133 -1.50 62.69 -29.17
C ALA A 133 -0.74 62.67 -30.51
N GLY A 134 0.39 61.94 -30.58
CA GLY A 134 1.14 61.75 -31.82
C GLY A 134 0.33 61.04 -32.91
N HIS A 135 -0.43 60.01 -32.53
CA HIS A 135 -1.31 59.27 -33.44
C HIS A 135 -2.38 60.18 -34.05
N ASN A 136 -3.07 60.99 -33.25
CA ASN A 136 -4.16 61.84 -33.71
C ASN A 136 -3.67 63.04 -34.54
N ASN A 137 -2.45 63.52 -34.28
CA ASN A 137 -1.86 64.62 -35.04
C ASN A 137 -1.29 64.18 -36.40
N TYR A 138 -1.15 62.87 -36.65
CA TYR A 138 -0.66 62.37 -37.92
C TYR A 138 -1.78 62.30 -38.97
N ARG A 139 -1.64 63.09 -40.05
CA ARG A 139 -2.68 63.27 -41.07
C ARG A 139 -3.20 61.97 -41.70
N ALA A 140 -2.36 60.93 -41.83
CA ALA A 140 -2.79 59.66 -42.40
C ALA A 140 -3.73 58.85 -41.48
N ASN A 141 -3.82 59.21 -40.21
CA ASN A 141 -4.70 58.58 -39.24
C ASN A 141 -6.06 59.29 -39.14
N ASN A 142 -6.34 60.27 -40.01
CA ASN A 142 -7.64 60.93 -40.06
C ASN A 142 -8.73 59.91 -40.38
N GLY A 143 -9.72 59.78 -39.48
CA GLY A 143 -10.80 58.79 -39.59
C GLY A 143 -10.54 57.47 -38.89
N HIS A 144 -9.42 57.32 -38.18
CA HIS A 144 -9.20 56.16 -37.30
C HIS A 144 -10.18 56.15 -36.14
N SER A 145 -10.77 54.98 -35.84
CA SER A 145 -11.63 54.80 -34.68
C SER A 145 -10.78 54.55 -33.44
N VAL A 146 -10.87 55.45 -32.47
CA VAL A 146 -10.16 55.38 -31.19
C VAL A 146 -11.18 55.29 -30.06
N LEU A 147 -10.99 54.33 -29.15
CA LEU A 147 -11.83 54.15 -27.97
C LEU A 147 -10.96 54.21 -26.72
N THR A 148 -11.43 54.90 -25.70
CA THR A 148 -10.81 54.95 -24.37
C THR A 148 -10.92 53.60 -23.66
N MET A 149 -10.08 53.38 -22.65
CA MET A 149 -10.15 52.15 -21.84
C MET A 149 -11.53 51.96 -21.18
N GLU A 150 -12.16 53.06 -20.75
CA GLU A 150 -13.52 53.04 -20.18
C GLU A 150 -14.56 52.62 -21.23
N GLU A 151 -14.52 53.18 -22.44
CA GLU A 151 -15.42 52.78 -23.52
C GLU A 151 -15.22 51.32 -23.96
N LEU A 152 -13.98 50.82 -23.94
CA LEU A 152 -13.67 49.43 -24.26
C LEU A 152 -14.13 48.45 -23.18
N SER A 153 -14.21 48.89 -21.92
CA SER A 153 -14.70 48.05 -20.83
C SER A 153 -16.19 47.71 -20.95
N LYS A 154 -16.95 48.53 -21.69
CA LYS A 154 -18.39 48.34 -21.91
C LYS A 154 -18.66 47.08 -22.76
N PRO A 155 -19.65 46.24 -22.39
CA PRO A 155 -19.96 44.98 -23.08
C PRO A 155 -20.10 45.11 -24.61
N GLU A 156 -20.75 46.16 -25.10
CA GLU A 156 -20.96 46.41 -26.54
C GLU A 156 -19.66 46.63 -27.33
N ASN A 157 -18.58 47.04 -26.67
CA ASN A 157 -17.31 47.35 -27.31
C ASN A 157 -16.24 46.26 -27.12
N ARG A 158 -16.48 45.23 -26.29
CA ARG A 158 -15.48 44.17 -25.99
C ARG A 158 -14.97 43.46 -27.25
N LYS A 159 -15.83 43.21 -28.25
CA LYS A 159 -15.42 42.61 -29.53
C LYS A 159 -14.42 43.46 -30.32
N LYS A 160 -14.38 44.78 -30.09
CA LYS A 160 -13.45 45.72 -30.72
C LYS A 160 -12.04 45.67 -30.10
N ILE A 161 -11.88 44.97 -28.97
CA ILE A 161 -10.56 44.69 -28.36
C ILE A 161 -9.82 43.62 -29.18
N ASN A 162 -10.55 42.64 -29.73
CA ASN A 162 -9.99 41.50 -30.43
C ASN A 162 -9.16 41.92 -31.65
N ASN A 163 -7.99 41.31 -31.82
CA ASN A 163 -7.23 41.46 -33.05
C ASN A 163 -7.83 40.59 -34.15
N LYS A 164 -7.67 41.04 -35.39
CA LYS A 164 -8.00 40.23 -36.56
C LYS A 164 -6.95 39.14 -36.76
N MET A 165 -7.34 38.08 -37.47
CA MET A 165 -6.44 36.98 -37.82
C MET A 165 -5.81 37.28 -39.18
N TYR A 166 -4.48 37.40 -39.21
CA TYR A 166 -3.72 37.73 -40.41
C TYR A 166 -2.97 36.51 -40.93
N CYS A 167 -2.74 36.48 -42.24
CA CYS A 167 -1.96 35.44 -42.90
C CYS A 167 -0.47 35.57 -42.56
N ASN A 168 0.19 34.45 -42.27
CA ASN A 168 1.62 34.41 -42.00
C ASN A 168 2.46 34.54 -43.28
N GLU A 169 1.90 34.21 -44.45
CA GLU A 169 2.60 34.27 -45.74
C GLU A 169 2.39 35.60 -46.48
N HIS A 170 1.18 36.17 -46.36
CA HIS A 170 0.78 37.39 -47.06
C HIS A 170 0.52 38.51 -46.05
N SER A 171 1.53 39.37 -45.87
CA SER A 171 1.50 40.45 -44.88
C SER A 171 0.29 41.38 -45.08
N GLY A 172 -0.44 41.65 -43.99
CA GLY A 172 -1.61 42.53 -44.00
C GLY A 172 -2.92 41.87 -44.47
N MET A 173 -2.87 40.65 -45.02
CA MET A 173 -4.06 39.96 -45.51
C MET A 173 -4.80 39.23 -44.40
N ILE A 174 -6.10 39.51 -44.27
CA ILE A 174 -6.96 38.90 -43.26
C ILE A 174 -7.43 37.52 -43.72
N LEU A 175 -7.41 36.57 -42.80
CA LEU A 175 -7.92 35.22 -43.01
C LEU A 175 -9.46 35.22 -43.01
N LYS A 176 -10.08 34.88 -44.13
CA LYS A 176 -11.55 34.90 -44.32
C LYS A 176 -12.12 33.67 -45.05
N VAL A 177 -11.24 32.81 -45.57
CA VAL A 177 -11.60 31.61 -46.33
C VAL A 177 -11.15 30.40 -45.53
N TYR A 178 -11.97 29.36 -45.48
CA TYR A 178 -11.62 28.07 -44.91
C TYR A 178 -11.47 27.05 -46.04
N CYS A 179 -10.32 26.39 -46.09
CA CYS A 179 -10.08 25.30 -47.02
C CYS A 179 -10.39 23.98 -46.34
N GLU A 180 -11.45 23.30 -46.77
CA GLU A 180 -11.90 22.03 -46.18
C GLU A 180 -10.93 20.90 -46.49
N THR A 181 -10.28 20.92 -47.66
CA THR A 181 -9.31 19.89 -48.05
C THR A 181 -8.05 19.91 -47.18
N CYS A 182 -7.60 21.11 -46.77
CA CYS A 182 -6.40 21.28 -45.95
C CYS A 182 -6.70 21.43 -44.46
N ASP A 183 -7.98 21.50 -44.08
CA ASP A 183 -8.46 21.84 -42.73
C ASP A 183 -7.78 23.10 -42.14
N GLN A 184 -7.74 24.18 -42.93
CA GLN A 184 -6.98 25.38 -42.59
C GLN A 184 -7.71 26.67 -42.97
N LEU A 185 -7.51 27.70 -42.14
CA LEU A 185 -7.97 29.05 -42.40
C LEU A 185 -6.92 29.82 -43.23
N ILE A 186 -7.33 30.35 -44.38
CA ILE A 186 -6.46 30.98 -45.38
C ILE A 186 -6.95 32.40 -45.77
N CYS A 187 -6.06 33.20 -46.36
CA CYS A 187 -6.43 34.48 -46.98
C CYS A 187 -6.81 34.29 -48.45
N ARG A 188 -7.30 35.36 -49.08
CA ARG A 188 -7.68 35.35 -50.50
C ARG A 188 -6.48 35.02 -51.42
N ASP A 189 -5.30 35.56 -51.12
CA ASP A 189 -4.11 35.32 -51.94
C ASP A 189 -3.66 33.85 -51.84
N CYS A 190 -3.69 33.25 -50.65
CA CYS A 190 -3.46 31.80 -50.49
C CYS A 190 -4.47 30.99 -51.31
N MET A 191 -5.76 31.37 -51.29
CA MET A 191 -6.80 30.72 -52.09
C MET A 191 -6.44 30.76 -53.58
N ASP A 192 -6.13 31.94 -54.11
CA ASP A 192 -5.89 32.15 -55.54
C ASP A 192 -4.57 31.54 -56.03
N PHE A 193 -3.49 31.61 -55.23
CA PHE A 193 -2.16 31.18 -55.66
C PHE A 193 -1.80 29.74 -55.29
N LYS A 194 -2.37 29.17 -54.22
CA LYS A 194 -1.99 27.83 -53.71
C LYS A 194 -3.12 26.81 -53.73
N HIS A 195 -4.34 27.17 -53.34
CA HIS A 195 -5.40 26.17 -53.10
C HIS A 195 -6.29 25.92 -54.32
N VAL A 196 -6.77 26.97 -54.99
CA VAL A 196 -7.66 26.82 -56.16
C VAL A 196 -6.93 26.16 -57.33
N LYS A 197 -5.66 26.51 -57.54
CA LYS A 197 -4.80 25.88 -58.57
C LYS A 197 -4.58 24.38 -58.34
N GLN A 198 -4.73 23.91 -57.11
CA GLN A 198 -4.55 22.50 -56.72
C GLN A 198 -5.88 21.74 -56.57
N GLY A 199 -7.02 22.38 -56.90
CA GLY A 199 -8.34 21.74 -56.86
C GLY A 199 -8.94 21.58 -55.45
N HIS A 200 -8.49 22.37 -54.47
CA HIS A 200 -8.98 22.27 -53.10
C HIS A 200 -10.37 22.92 -52.91
N SER A 201 -11.21 22.33 -52.04
CA SER A 201 -12.50 22.92 -51.64
C SER A 201 -12.24 24.09 -50.68
N CYS A 202 -12.71 25.28 -51.07
CA CYS A 202 -12.53 26.52 -50.33
C CYS A 202 -13.88 27.24 -50.19
N VAL A 203 -14.26 27.55 -48.95
CA VAL A 203 -15.54 28.16 -48.59
C VAL A 203 -15.31 29.38 -47.71
N LEU A 204 -16.25 30.33 -47.69
CA LEU A 204 -16.14 31.47 -46.78
C LEU A 204 -16.44 31.00 -45.36
N VAL A 205 -15.70 31.51 -44.38
CA VAL A 205 -15.88 31.14 -42.96
C VAL A 205 -17.32 31.31 -42.50
N LYS A 206 -18.00 32.37 -42.96
CA LYS A 206 -19.39 32.66 -42.60
C LYS A 206 -20.37 31.54 -42.97
N ASP A 207 -20.04 30.73 -43.97
CA ASP A 207 -20.93 29.69 -44.51
C ASP A 207 -20.76 28.35 -43.77
N VAL A 208 -19.61 28.13 -43.10
CA VAL A 208 -19.31 26.87 -42.37
C VAL A 208 -19.27 27.01 -40.85
N VAL A 209 -19.11 28.24 -40.33
CA VAL A 209 -18.91 28.48 -38.89
C VAL A 209 -20.05 27.95 -38.02
N ASN A 210 -21.28 27.96 -38.51
CA ASN A 210 -22.43 27.47 -37.73
C ASN A 210 -22.40 25.95 -37.55
N ASN A 211 -22.00 25.20 -38.58
CA ASN A 211 -21.87 23.74 -38.50
C ASN A 211 -20.85 23.34 -37.42
N TYR A 212 -19.69 24.01 -37.40
CA TYR A 212 -18.67 23.76 -36.38
C TYR A 212 -19.09 24.22 -34.98
N LYS A 213 -19.88 25.29 -34.85
CA LYS A 213 -20.45 25.70 -33.56
C LYS A 213 -21.40 24.65 -33.01
N GLU A 214 -22.28 24.10 -33.85
CA GLU A 214 -23.20 23.04 -33.46
C GLU A 214 -22.45 21.77 -33.06
N LEU A 215 -21.42 21.38 -33.82
CA LEU A 215 -20.57 20.23 -33.49
C LEU A 215 -19.85 20.42 -32.14
N LEU A 216 -19.26 21.60 -31.90
CA LEU A 216 -18.63 21.93 -30.62
C LEU A 216 -19.65 21.94 -29.47
N ALA A 217 -20.85 22.47 -29.68
CA ALA A 217 -21.90 22.47 -28.67
C ALA A 217 -22.35 21.04 -28.32
N SER A 218 -22.49 20.16 -29.32
CA SER A 218 -22.81 18.76 -29.11
C SER A 218 -21.72 18.01 -28.34
N ASN A 219 -20.44 18.20 -28.71
CA ASN A 219 -19.31 17.60 -28.00
C ASN A 219 -19.19 18.13 -26.56
N ASN A 220 -19.37 19.43 -26.36
CA ASN A 220 -19.35 20.03 -25.02
C ASN A 220 -20.45 19.45 -24.13
N LYS A 221 -21.67 19.29 -24.66
CA LYS A 221 -22.76 18.64 -23.92
C LYS A 221 -22.39 17.22 -23.50
N ALA A 222 -21.82 16.43 -24.40
CA ALA A 222 -21.36 15.07 -24.07
C ALA A 222 -20.25 15.06 -23.00
N MET A 223 -19.33 16.03 -23.05
CA MET A 223 -18.28 16.19 -22.03
C MET A 223 -18.85 16.65 -20.68
N GLU A 224 -19.85 17.53 -20.67
CA GLU A 224 -20.58 17.97 -19.46
C GLU A 224 -21.33 16.79 -18.82
N ASP A 225 -22.04 15.99 -19.61
CA ASP A 225 -22.73 14.78 -19.13
C ASP A 225 -21.73 13.79 -18.51
N ALA A 226 -20.57 13.60 -19.15
CA ALA A 226 -19.50 12.74 -18.63
C ALA A 226 -18.90 13.30 -17.33
N LEU A 227 -18.72 14.62 -17.23
CA LEU A 227 -18.24 15.28 -16.01
C LEU A 227 -19.23 15.09 -14.86
N THR A 228 -20.52 15.29 -15.09
CA THR A 228 -21.57 15.06 -14.09
C THR A 228 -21.60 13.60 -13.63
N ALA A 229 -21.56 12.65 -14.56
CA ALA A 229 -21.52 11.23 -14.23
C ALA A 229 -20.27 10.84 -13.42
N GLY A 230 -19.10 11.37 -13.81
CA GLY A 230 -17.84 11.18 -13.10
C GLY A 230 -17.87 11.72 -11.67
N ASN A 231 -18.37 12.95 -11.49
CA ASN A 231 -18.50 13.57 -10.17
C ASN A 231 -19.48 12.80 -9.27
N ALA A 232 -20.62 12.36 -9.82
CA ALA A 232 -21.57 11.53 -9.08
C ALA A 232 -20.95 10.18 -8.66
N PHE A 233 -20.10 9.60 -9.50
CA PHE A 233 -19.38 8.36 -9.16
C PHE A 233 -18.31 8.60 -8.08
N LEU A 234 -17.54 9.68 -8.18
CA LEU A 234 -16.58 10.07 -7.14
C LEU A 234 -17.26 10.22 -5.78
N GLN A 235 -18.42 10.89 -5.72
CA GLN A 235 -19.20 11.01 -4.49
C GLN A 235 -19.62 9.64 -3.92
N ARG A 236 -20.06 8.71 -4.77
CA ARG A 236 -20.37 7.33 -4.33
C ARG A 236 -19.15 6.60 -3.78
N LEU A 237 -17.98 6.77 -4.40
CA LEU A 237 -16.73 6.19 -3.90
C LEU A 237 -16.36 6.76 -2.52
N THR A 238 -16.47 8.07 -2.34
CA THR A 238 -16.22 8.72 -1.05
C THR A 238 -17.15 8.15 0.04
N LEU A 239 -18.46 8.10 -0.22
CA LEU A 239 -19.44 7.56 0.74
C LEU A 239 -19.19 6.08 1.07
N THR A 240 -18.79 5.28 0.07
CA THR A 240 -18.47 3.86 0.26
C THR A 240 -17.20 3.69 1.12
N THR A 241 -16.21 4.55 0.91
CA THR A 241 -14.97 4.57 1.71
C THR A 241 -15.28 4.91 3.17
N GLU A 242 -16.06 5.97 3.41
CA GLU A 242 -16.46 6.35 4.76
C GLU A 242 -17.29 5.26 5.46
N GLN A 243 -18.13 4.54 4.71
CA GLN A 243 -18.90 3.42 5.25
C GLN A 243 -17.99 2.27 5.68
N LEU A 244 -17.01 1.91 4.84
CA LEU A 244 -16.03 0.88 5.16
C LEU A 244 -15.22 1.24 6.41
N ASP A 245 -14.81 2.50 6.55
CA ASP A 245 -14.09 2.99 7.71
C ASP A 245 -14.92 2.88 8.99
N ARG A 246 -16.21 3.26 8.93
CA ARG A 246 -17.15 3.10 10.06
C ARG A 246 -17.36 1.64 10.45
N ASP A 247 -17.53 0.76 9.47
CA ASP A 247 -17.76 -0.67 9.72
C ASP A 247 -16.52 -1.31 10.35
N ALA A 248 -15.32 -0.98 9.85
CA ALA A 248 -14.07 -1.44 10.43
C ALA A 248 -13.91 -0.98 11.89
N GLU A 249 -14.25 0.27 12.20
CA GLU A 249 -14.14 0.80 13.56
C GLU A 249 -15.14 0.17 14.53
N ASN A 250 -16.39 0.02 14.12
CA ASN A 250 -17.41 -0.66 14.92
C ASN A 250 -16.98 -2.10 15.27
N ILE A 251 -16.40 -2.79 14.29
CA ILE A 251 -15.90 -4.15 14.44
C ILE A 251 -14.71 -4.19 15.42
N ARG A 252 -13.76 -3.25 15.34
CA ARG A 252 -12.64 -3.19 16.30
C ARG A 252 -13.14 -3.07 17.73
N ILE A 253 -14.09 -2.17 17.96
CA ILE A 253 -14.70 -1.96 19.29
C ILE A 253 -15.36 -3.27 19.80
N GLN A 254 -16.05 -4.01 18.93
CA GLN A 254 -16.66 -5.29 19.32
C GLN A 254 -15.62 -6.35 19.72
N ILE A 255 -14.50 -6.45 18.98
CA ILE A 255 -13.40 -7.38 19.30
C ILE A 255 -12.78 -7.03 20.65
N GLU A 256 -12.51 -5.75 20.91
CA GLU A 256 -11.96 -5.29 22.19
C GLU A 256 -12.88 -5.58 23.36
N GLN A 257 -14.19 -5.30 23.22
CA GLN A 257 -15.20 -5.63 24.21
C GLN A 257 -15.27 -7.14 24.48
N LYS A 258 -15.20 -7.96 23.43
CA LYS A 258 -15.22 -9.42 23.58
C LYS A 258 -13.99 -9.93 24.33
N ASN A 259 -12.82 -9.38 24.05
CA ASN A 259 -11.59 -9.71 24.75
C ASN A 259 -11.67 -9.38 26.25
N ASP A 260 -12.19 -8.21 26.61
CA ASP A 260 -12.38 -7.82 28.01
C ASP A 260 -13.32 -8.78 28.77
N ILE A 261 -14.41 -9.23 28.13
CA ILE A 261 -15.35 -10.21 28.72
C ILE A 261 -14.65 -11.55 28.96
N VAL A 262 -13.87 -12.06 27.99
CA VAL A 262 -13.15 -13.33 28.11
C VAL A 262 -12.12 -13.25 29.24
N LEU A 263 -11.33 -12.17 29.28
CA LEU A 263 -10.32 -11.95 30.32
C LEU A 263 -10.94 -11.95 31.72
N LYS A 264 -12.03 -11.21 31.93
CA LYS A 264 -12.74 -11.17 33.21
C LYS A 264 -13.26 -12.54 33.65
N THR A 265 -13.76 -13.33 32.70
CA THR A 265 -14.30 -14.67 32.99
C THR A 265 -13.20 -15.62 33.45
N VAL A 266 -12.09 -15.70 32.72
CA VAL A 266 -10.96 -16.58 33.06
C VAL A 266 -10.31 -16.17 34.38
N ALA A 267 -10.10 -14.86 34.57
CA ALA A 267 -9.55 -14.32 35.82
C ALA A 267 -10.43 -14.71 37.02
N GLY A 268 -11.76 -14.57 36.90
CA GLY A 268 -12.71 -14.95 37.95
C GLY A 268 -12.64 -16.44 38.31
N MET A 269 -12.52 -17.33 37.33
CA MET A 269 -12.38 -18.78 37.58
C MET A 269 -11.08 -19.11 38.33
N LEU A 270 -9.96 -18.50 37.94
CA LEU A 270 -8.66 -18.70 38.59
C LEU A 270 -8.64 -18.14 40.01
N GLU A 271 -9.23 -16.96 40.23
CA GLU A 271 -9.37 -16.37 41.56
C GLU A 271 -10.21 -17.26 42.48
N GLN A 272 -11.32 -17.82 41.98
CA GLN A 272 -12.16 -18.72 42.75
C GLN A 272 -11.38 -19.98 43.17
N LYS A 273 -10.67 -20.62 42.22
CA LYS A 273 -9.86 -21.81 42.52
C LYS A 273 -8.77 -21.51 43.55
N THR A 274 -8.10 -20.37 43.41
CA THR A 274 -7.08 -19.89 44.34
C THR A 274 -7.66 -19.73 45.74
N LYS A 275 -8.81 -19.05 45.88
CA LYS A 275 -9.53 -18.91 47.15
C LYS A 275 -9.89 -20.26 47.77
N THR A 276 -10.33 -21.24 46.98
CA THR A 276 -10.65 -22.59 47.49
C THR A 276 -9.42 -23.32 48.01
N LEU A 277 -8.29 -23.26 47.31
CA LEU A 277 -7.05 -23.92 47.75
C LEU A 277 -6.53 -23.32 49.05
N LEU A 278 -6.54 -21.98 49.17
CA LEU A 278 -6.14 -21.29 50.40
C LEU A 278 -7.05 -21.65 51.58
N LYS A 279 -8.37 -21.69 51.38
CA LYS A 279 -9.32 -22.14 52.42
C LYS A 279 -8.99 -23.53 52.95
N LYS A 280 -8.67 -24.48 52.06
CA LYS A 280 -8.29 -25.85 52.47
C LYS A 280 -7.04 -25.88 53.34
N VAL A 281 -6.04 -25.04 53.04
CA VAL A 281 -4.83 -24.93 53.87
C VAL A 281 -5.18 -24.39 55.25
N ASP A 282 -6.00 -23.35 55.33
CA ASP A 282 -6.43 -22.77 56.60
C ASP A 282 -7.27 -23.74 57.43
N GLU A 283 -8.15 -24.52 56.79
CA GLU A 283 -8.97 -25.55 57.44
C GLU A 283 -8.11 -26.67 58.06
N ILE A 284 -7.15 -27.22 57.29
CA ILE A 284 -6.23 -28.24 57.80
C ILE A 284 -5.42 -27.65 58.96
N ARG A 285 -4.83 -26.46 58.79
CA ARG A 285 -4.07 -25.79 59.85
C ARG A 285 -4.91 -25.60 61.11
N LYS A 286 -6.17 -25.17 60.97
CA LYS A 286 -7.08 -24.94 62.09
C LYS A 286 -7.34 -26.23 62.88
N THR A 287 -7.62 -27.32 62.18
CA THR A 287 -7.88 -28.63 62.80
C THR A 287 -6.65 -29.17 63.52
N GLU A 288 -5.49 -29.19 62.86
CA GLU A 288 -4.24 -29.67 63.46
C GLU A 288 -3.84 -28.81 64.67
N ARG A 289 -4.04 -27.48 64.59
CA ARG A 289 -3.76 -26.57 65.70
C ARG A 289 -4.67 -26.84 66.90
N ALA A 290 -5.97 -27.06 66.68
CA ALA A 290 -6.90 -27.38 67.75
C ALA A 290 -6.53 -28.68 68.49
N ASN A 291 -6.02 -29.68 67.78
CA ASN A 291 -5.54 -30.93 68.39
C ASN A 291 -4.34 -30.70 69.29
N LEU A 292 -3.36 -29.92 68.82
CA LEU A 292 -2.18 -29.54 69.62
C LEU A 292 -2.54 -28.70 70.84
N ASP A 293 -3.42 -27.70 70.67
CA ASP A 293 -3.86 -26.83 71.76
C ASP A 293 -4.61 -27.65 72.84
N ARG A 294 -5.41 -28.65 72.44
CA ARG A 294 -6.05 -29.58 73.39
C ARG A 294 -5.03 -30.41 74.18
N GLN A 295 -4.06 -31.02 73.50
CA GLN A 295 -2.99 -31.78 74.17
C GLN A 295 -2.19 -30.88 75.13
N ALA A 296 -1.92 -29.63 74.73
CA ALA A 296 -1.22 -28.66 75.56
C ALA A 296 -2.02 -28.31 76.84
N GLU A 297 -3.32 -28.08 76.74
CA GLU A 297 -4.15 -27.73 77.92
C GLU A 297 -4.31 -28.91 78.88
N GLU A 298 -4.51 -30.13 78.36
CA GLU A 298 -4.55 -31.36 79.18
C GLU A 298 -3.23 -31.58 79.93
N THR A 299 -2.10 -31.41 79.24
CA THR A 299 -0.76 -31.53 79.83
C THR A 299 -0.52 -30.45 80.88
N LYS A 300 -0.94 -29.21 80.60
CA LYS A 300 -0.80 -28.07 81.52
C LYS A 300 -1.58 -28.30 82.81
N LEU A 301 -2.82 -28.79 82.73
CA LEU A 301 -3.64 -29.12 83.90
C LEU A 301 -2.98 -30.23 84.74
N TYR A 302 -2.44 -31.26 84.09
CA TYR A 302 -1.70 -32.32 84.79
C TYR A 302 -0.46 -31.79 85.53
N VAL A 303 0.32 -30.91 84.88
CA VAL A 303 1.48 -30.25 85.50
C VAL A 303 1.07 -29.39 86.70
N GLU A 304 -0.05 -28.67 86.60
CA GLU A 304 -0.57 -27.85 87.70
C GLU A 304 -1.05 -28.69 88.90
N ASN A 305 -1.69 -29.84 88.62
CA ASN A 305 -2.07 -30.82 89.65
C ASN A 305 -0.86 -31.41 90.37
N ILE A 306 0.19 -31.82 89.63
CA ILE A 306 1.46 -32.26 90.24
C ILE A 306 2.04 -31.15 91.10
N LYS A 307 2.14 -29.94 90.56
CA LYS A 307 2.72 -28.80 91.27
C LYS A 307 2.01 -28.55 92.60
N THR A 308 0.68 -28.54 92.60
CA THR A 308 -0.14 -28.34 93.80
C THR A 308 0.06 -29.48 94.80
N SER A 309 0.03 -30.73 94.34
CA SER A 309 0.26 -31.91 95.18
C SER A 309 1.65 -31.88 95.83
N VAL A 310 2.69 -31.56 95.07
CA VAL A 310 4.08 -31.46 95.56
C VAL A 310 4.24 -30.32 96.55
N GLN A 311 3.62 -29.16 96.29
CA GLN A 311 3.68 -28.01 97.21
C GLN A 311 3.03 -28.34 98.56
N LEU A 312 1.84 -28.96 98.54
CA LEU A 312 1.14 -29.32 99.75
C LEU A 312 1.86 -30.45 100.50
N SER A 313 2.35 -31.48 99.80
CA SER A 313 3.10 -32.58 100.42
C SER A 313 4.39 -32.10 101.07
N LYS A 314 5.12 -31.18 100.43
CA LYS A 314 6.32 -30.55 101.01
C LYS A 314 5.98 -29.73 102.25
N LYS A 315 4.96 -28.88 102.20
CA LYS A 315 4.54 -28.09 103.37
C LYS A 315 4.16 -28.97 104.56
N LEU A 316 3.40 -30.03 104.34
CA LEU A 316 3.02 -30.97 105.39
C LEU A 316 4.25 -31.69 105.97
N ALA A 317 5.21 -32.10 105.12
CA ALA A 317 6.43 -32.75 105.56
C ALA A 317 7.39 -31.82 106.32
N ASP A 318 7.48 -30.55 105.92
CA ASP A 318 8.42 -29.57 106.49
C ASP A 318 7.88 -28.90 107.76
N GLN A 319 6.55 -28.71 107.87
CA GLN A 319 5.93 -27.84 108.89
C GLN A 319 4.76 -28.49 109.66
N GLY A 320 4.26 -29.66 109.26
CA GLY A 320 3.11 -30.32 109.91
C GLY A 320 3.47 -31.00 111.23
N THR A 321 2.50 -31.13 112.14
CA THR A 321 2.69 -31.93 113.36
C THR A 321 2.63 -33.44 113.08
N GLU A 322 3.09 -34.28 114.02
CA GLU A 322 3.09 -35.74 113.86
C GLU A 322 1.67 -36.28 113.57
N GLU A 323 0.64 -35.75 114.23
CA GLU A 323 -0.75 -36.15 114.03
C GLU A 323 -1.33 -35.69 112.68
N GLU A 324 -1.00 -34.48 112.22
CA GLU A 324 -1.42 -33.96 110.91
C GLU A 324 -0.80 -34.76 109.76
N ILE A 325 0.47 -35.14 109.90
CA ILE A 325 1.19 -35.99 108.94
C ILE A 325 0.52 -37.37 108.90
N ILE A 326 0.33 -38.03 110.04
CA ILE A 326 -0.24 -39.39 110.08
C ILE A 326 -1.70 -39.43 109.60
N SER A 327 -2.50 -38.40 109.91
CA SER A 327 -3.90 -38.33 109.45
C SER A 327 -4.03 -38.08 107.94
N SER A 328 -3.07 -37.37 107.32
CA SER A 328 -3.12 -37.00 105.89
C SER A 328 -2.24 -37.87 104.98
N GLN A 329 -1.29 -38.65 105.52
CA GLN A 329 -0.26 -39.37 104.74
C GLN A 329 -0.86 -40.26 103.65
N LYS A 330 -1.93 -41.00 103.97
CA LYS A 330 -2.50 -41.98 103.05
C LYS A 330 -3.09 -41.30 101.81
N MET A 331 -3.92 -40.28 102.02
CA MET A 331 -4.51 -39.49 100.94
C MET A 331 -3.44 -38.85 100.05
N MET A 332 -2.39 -38.29 100.65
CA MET A 332 -1.33 -37.60 99.91
C MET A 332 -0.44 -38.55 99.12
N LEU A 333 -0.10 -39.71 99.68
CA LEU A 333 0.66 -40.76 98.99
C LEU A 333 -0.16 -41.43 97.89
N ASP A 334 -1.45 -41.68 98.11
CA ASP A 334 -2.34 -42.24 97.10
C ASP A 334 -2.47 -41.28 95.90
N ASN A 335 -2.65 -39.97 96.15
CA ASN A 335 -2.66 -38.95 95.10
C ASN A 335 -1.32 -38.85 94.34
N ALA A 336 -0.20 -38.88 95.06
CA ALA A 336 1.13 -38.85 94.45
C ALA A 336 1.38 -40.08 93.57
N ASN A 337 1.04 -41.28 94.04
CA ASN A 337 1.17 -42.52 93.28
C ASN A 337 0.26 -42.52 92.05
N TYR A 338 -0.98 -42.02 92.16
CA TYR A 338 -1.88 -41.87 91.03
C TYR A 338 -1.29 -40.96 89.95
N LEU A 339 -0.84 -39.75 90.33
CA LEU A 339 -0.25 -38.81 89.38
C LEU A 339 1.03 -39.35 88.75
N LEU A 340 1.88 -40.03 89.51
CA LEU A 340 3.13 -40.64 89.02
C LEU A 340 2.86 -41.80 88.05
N THR A 341 1.84 -42.62 88.31
CA THR A 341 1.46 -43.72 87.40
C THR A 341 0.96 -43.18 86.07
N LYS A 342 0.31 -42.01 86.08
CA LYS A 342 -0.20 -41.33 84.87
C LYS A 342 0.85 -40.54 84.08
N ARG A 343 2.10 -40.48 84.55
CA ARG A 343 3.19 -39.71 83.93
C ARG A 343 3.37 -40.00 82.44
N GLU A 344 3.45 -41.28 82.09
CA GLU A 344 3.73 -41.69 80.71
C GLU A 344 2.60 -41.32 79.75
N GLU A 345 1.35 -41.18 80.24
CA GLU A 345 0.20 -40.79 79.42
C GLU A 345 0.24 -39.33 78.94
N TYR A 346 0.93 -38.44 79.69
CA TYR A 346 0.98 -37.00 79.37
C TYR A 346 2.32 -36.53 78.80
N PHE A 347 3.39 -37.31 78.96
CA PHE A 347 4.73 -36.97 78.46
C PHE A 347 5.17 -37.81 77.25
N ASP A 348 4.24 -38.53 76.61
CA ASP A 348 4.48 -39.15 75.32
C ASP A 348 4.71 -38.09 74.22
N ALA A 349 5.21 -38.49 73.05
CA ALA A 349 5.54 -37.57 71.96
C ALA A 349 4.34 -36.66 71.56
N PRO A 350 4.59 -35.44 71.04
CA PRO A 350 3.52 -34.59 70.52
C PRO A 350 2.70 -35.32 69.45
N ILE A 351 1.37 -35.09 69.42
CA ILE A 351 0.49 -35.72 68.43
C ILE A 351 1.04 -35.41 67.02
N PRO A 352 1.26 -36.43 66.16
CA PRO A 352 1.75 -36.22 64.81
C PRO A 352 0.82 -35.28 64.02
N VAL A 353 1.37 -34.21 63.47
CA VAL A 353 0.62 -33.28 62.61
C VAL A 353 0.73 -33.63 61.14
N ALA A 354 -0.35 -33.39 60.40
CA ALA A 354 -0.35 -33.60 58.96
C ALA A 354 0.73 -32.76 58.25
N LYS A 355 1.56 -33.40 57.41
CA LYS A 355 2.55 -32.72 56.59
C LYS A 355 1.87 -32.00 55.43
N LEU A 356 1.79 -30.67 55.51
CA LEU A 356 1.29 -29.83 54.42
C LEU A 356 2.29 -29.85 53.26
N SER A 357 1.82 -30.24 52.08
CA SER A 357 2.60 -30.14 50.84
C SER A 357 1.70 -29.70 49.70
N TYR A 358 2.25 -28.84 48.84
CA TYR A 358 1.61 -28.42 47.59
C TYR A 358 2.45 -28.96 46.45
N THR A 359 1.86 -29.81 45.62
CA THR A 359 2.45 -30.29 44.38
C THR A 359 1.81 -29.54 43.22
N SER A 360 2.56 -28.65 42.58
CA SER A 360 2.20 -28.17 41.25
C SER A 360 2.49 -29.27 40.23
N SER A 361 1.59 -29.45 39.26
CA SER A 361 1.85 -30.33 38.13
C SER A 361 3.07 -29.81 37.37
N THR A 362 4.20 -30.51 37.47
CA THR A 362 5.43 -30.20 36.76
C THR A 362 5.49 -31.05 35.49
N GLY A 363 5.58 -30.42 34.31
CA GLY A 363 5.95 -31.14 33.07
C GLY A 363 5.51 -30.56 31.72
N LYS A 364 4.52 -29.66 31.64
CA LYS A 364 4.12 -28.97 30.39
C LYS A 364 3.79 -27.51 30.67
N GLU A 365 3.81 -26.67 29.62
CA GLU A 365 3.41 -25.26 29.69
C GLU A 365 2.09 -25.10 30.48
N PRO A 366 1.94 -24.04 31.30
CA PRO A 366 0.86 -23.89 32.26
C PRO A 366 -0.56 -23.84 31.67
N ILE A 367 -0.69 -23.70 30.35
CA ILE A 367 -1.95 -23.68 29.61
C ILE A 367 -1.79 -24.65 28.44
N SER A 368 -2.69 -25.63 28.31
CA SER A 368 -2.67 -26.55 27.17
C SER A 368 -3.10 -25.84 25.88
N GLU A 369 -2.64 -26.37 24.74
CA GLU A 369 -3.01 -25.88 23.41
C GLU A 369 -4.54 -25.91 23.18
N GLU A 370 -5.24 -26.87 23.78
CA GLU A 370 -6.70 -26.97 23.77
C GLU A 370 -7.40 -25.80 24.49
N ILE A 371 -6.85 -25.35 25.63
CA ILE A 371 -7.38 -24.20 26.37
C ILE A 371 -7.11 -22.91 25.59
N LEU A 372 -5.90 -22.77 25.02
CA LEU A 372 -5.54 -21.67 24.12
C LEU A 372 -6.47 -21.60 22.90
N GLN A 373 -6.80 -22.75 22.32
CA GLN A 373 -7.76 -22.82 21.22
C GLN A 373 -9.18 -22.47 21.66
N GLY A 374 -9.62 -22.94 22.83
CA GLY A 374 -10.93 -22.59 23.39
C GLY A 374 -11.09 -21.09 23.67
N LEU A 375 -10.05 -20.44 24.18
CA LEU A 375 -10.02 -18.99 24.39
C LEU A 375 -10.03 -18.23 23.06
N THR A 376 -9.26 -18.71 22.09
CA THR A 376 -9.20 -18.13 20.73
C THR A 376 -10.57 -18.23 20.04
N ASN A 377 -11.25 -19.38 20.13
CA ASN A 377 -12.59 -19.57 19.60
C ASN A 377 -13.62 -18.66 20.29
N SER A 378 -13.43 -18.37 21.58
CA SER A 378 -14.33 -17.50 22.36
C SER A 378 -14.23 -16.02 21.97
N LEU A 379 -13.10 -15.58 21.42
CA LEU A 379 -12.94 -14.24 20.85
C LEU A 379 -13.70 -14.07 19.53
N GLY A 380 -14.07 -15.18 18.89
CA GLY A 380 -14.78 -15.19 17.61
C GLY A 380 -13.84 -15.04 16.41
N GLU A 381 -14.45 -14.97 15.23
CA GLU A 381 -13.74 -14.81 13.96
C GLU A 381 -14.33 -13.64 13.18
N MET A 382 -13.46 -12.95 12.46
CA MET A 382 -13.85 -11.86 11.59
C MET A 382 -14.27 -12.40 10.22
N SER A 383 -15.53 -12.19 9.86
CA SER A 383 -16.06 -12.49 8.52
C SER A 383 -16.56 -11.20 7.87
N GLY A 384 -15.82 -10.68 6.90
CA GLY A 384 -16.15 -9.45 6.18
C GLY A 384 -15.26 -9.27 4.95
N GLY A 385 -15.90 -9.19 3.78
CA GLY A 385 -15.31 -9.28 2.45
C GLY A 385 -16.21 -10.19 1.62
N ASN A 386 -16.42 -9.89 0.33
CA ASN A 386 -17.00 -10.86 -0.59
C ASN A 386 -16.38 -12.22 -0.28
N GLU A 387 -17.21 -13.24 -0.11
CA GLU A 387 -16.80 -14.64 0.02
C GLU A 387 -16.02 -15.03 -1.24
N ASP A 388 -14.74 -14.69 -1.23
CA ASP A 388 -13.66 -15.22 -2.04
C ASP A 388 -12.36 -14.76 -1.37
N LYS A 389 -11.92 -15.63 -0.45
CA LYS A 389 -10.54 -15.94 -0.08
C LYS A 389 -9.66 -14.76 0.36
N ASP A 390 -9.39 -14.71 1.66
CA ASP A 390 -8.02 -14.72 2.21
C ASP A 390 -8.05 -14.38 3.72
N GLY A 391 -8.20 -15.44 4.52
CA GLY A 391 -8.06 -15.37 5.97
C GLY A 391 -6.60 -15.40 6.39
N VAL A 392 -5.94 -14.23 6.38
CA VAL A 392 -4.63 -14.05 6.99
C VAL A 392 -4.80 -13.91 8.51
N LYS A 393 -4.71 -15.03 9.24
CA LYS A 393 -4.53 -15.03 10.71
C LYS A 393 -3.04 -15.02 11.04
N ILE A 394 -2.53 -13.85 11.43
CA ILE A 394 -1.15 -13.69 11.91
C ILE A 394 -1.05 -14.24 13.34
N VAL A 395 -0.44 -15.41 13.50
CA VAL A 395 -0.01 -15.93 14.80
C VAL A 395 1.47 -15.58 14.98
N HIS A 396 1.77 -14.75 15.97
CA HIS A 396 3.16 -14.47 16.37
C HIS A 396 3.82 -15.78 16.83
N SER A 397 4.88 -16.23 16.13
CA SER A 397 5.71 -17.33 16.60
C SER A 397 7.20 -17.02 16.44
N LYS A 398 7.98 -17.49 17.42
CA LYS A 398 9.38 -17.15 17.75
C LYS A 398 10.35 -17.27 16.55
N ILE A 399 11.16 -16.22 16.36
CA ILE A 399 12.27 -16.19 15.39
C ILE A 399 13.52 -16.81 16.01
N VAL A 400 14.11 -17.81 15.33
CA VAL A 400 15.43 -18.37 15.64
C VAL A 400 16.46 -17.76 14.68
N LYS A 401 17.28 -16.80 15.16
CA LYS A 401 18.52 -16.42 14.46
C LYS A 401 19.54 -17.56 14.62
N LYS A 402 19.60 -18.50 13.66
CA LYS A 402 20.73 -19.41 13.54
C LYS A 402 21.61 -18.99 12.37
N ALA A 403 22.68 -18.27 12.67
CA ALA A 403 23.86 -18.27 11.83
C ALA A 403 24.55 -19.62 12.00
N SER A 404 24.17 -20.61 11.19
CA SER A 404 24.93 -21.87 11.13
C SER A 404 26.08 -21.71 10.15
N SER A 405 27.27 -21.45 10.71
CA SER A 405 28.52 -21.80 10.04
C SER A 405 28.73 -23.31 10.15
N SER A 406 28.31 -24.08 9.15
CA SER A 406 28.84 -25.44 8.97
C SER A 406 30.25 -25.31 8.37
N LYS A 407 31.26 -25.65 9.18
CA LYS A 407 32.60 -25.97 8.69
C LYS A 407 32.54 -27.36 8.07
N GLY A 408 32.83 -27.47 6.78
CA GLY A 408 33.01 -28.73 6.07
C GLY A 408 33.48 -28.47 4.64
N ALA A 409 34.73 -28.85 4.37
CA ALA A 409 35.43 -29.01 3.09
C ALA A 409 35.32 -27.90 2.02
N ALA A 410 36.49 -27.47 1.51
CA ALA A 410 36.61 -26.54 0.39
C ALA A 410 35.87 -27.05 -0.86
N GLY A 411 34.71 -26.45 -1.13
CA GLY A 411 33.90 -26.59 -2.33
C GLY A 411 33.03 -25.34 -2.43
N GLU A 412 33.04 -24.69 -3.58
CA GLU A 412 32.28 -23.48 -3.94
C GLU A 412 30.94 -23.35 -3.18
N LYS A 413 30.76 -22.29 -2.37
CA LYS A 413 29.45 -21.99 -1.77
C LYS A 413 28.51 -21.50 -2.88
N VAL A 414 27.70 -22.40 -3.41
CA VAL A 414 26.89 -22.16 -4.61
C VAL A 414 25.65 -21.30 -4.36
N LEU A 415 25.08 -21.35 -3.15
CA LEU A 415 23.90 -20.60 -2.74
C LEU A 415 24.10 -20.00 -1.35
N ILE A 416 23.69 -18.76 -1.17
CA ILE A 416 23.83 -18.01 0.08
C ILE A 416 22.43 -17.69 0.61
N GLU A 417 22.01 -18.35 1.68
CA GLU A 417 20.78 -18.00 2.42
C GLU A 417 20.95 -16.58 2.98
N LYS A 418 20.01 -15.70 2.65
CA LYS A 418 19.97 -14.33 3.17
C LYS A 418 19.12 -14.27 4.42
N LEU A 419 17.91 -14.80 4.35
CA LEU A 419 16.90 -14.76 5.40
C LEU A 419 15.98 -15.98 5.31
N SER A 420 15.42 -16.37 6.45
CA SER A 420 14.33 -17.35 6.51
C SER A 420 13.39 -17.10 7.67
N CYS A 421 12.10 -17.38 7.45
CA CYS A 421 11.03 -17.32 8.44
C CYS A 421 10.17 -18.58 8.32
N VAL A 422 9.41 -18.88 9.37
CA VAL A 422 8.44 -19.98 9.38
C VAL A 422 7.05 -19.36 9.46
N LEU A 423 6.24 -19.64 8.45
CA LEU A 423 4.83 -19.27 8.39
C LEU A 423 3.98 -20.31 9.14
N ILE A 424 2.68 -20.04 9.23
CA ILE A 424 1.74 -21.01 9.81
C ILE A 424 1.79 -22.36 9.09
N GLN A 425 1.31 -23.40 9.77
CA GLN A 425 1.39 -24.79 9.29
C GLN A 425 2.81 -25.33 9.06
N ASN A 426 3.81 -24.70 9.71
CA ASN A 426 5.24 -25.04 9.63
C ASN A 426 5.81 -24.94 8.20
N VAL A 427 5.31 -24.00 7.40
CA VAL A 427 5.87 -23.72 6.06
C VAL A 427 7.04 -22.75 6.21
N LYS A 428 8.26 -23.22 6.01
CA LYS A 428 9.47 -22.37 5.97
C LYS A 428 9.51 -21.62 4.65
N VAL A 429 9.69 -20.31 4.71
CA VAL A 429 9.98 -19.46 3.54
C VAL A 429 11.38 -18.89 3.69
N SER A 430 12.16 -18.89 2.62
CA SER A 430 13.55 -18.44 2.65
C SER A 430 13.99 -17.75 1.37
N VAL A 431 14.94 -16.83 1.49
CA VAL A 431 15.53 -16.08 0.37
C VAL A 431 16.98 -16.49 0.17
N TYR A 432 17.33 -16.91 -1.03
CA TYR A 432 18.69 -17.27 -1.42
C TYR A 432 19.21 -16.37 -2.55
N GLN A 433 20.52 -16.14 -2.52
CA GLN A 433 21.27 -15.62 -3.65
C GLN A 433 22.11 -16.74 -4.25
N GLY A 434 21.92 -17.05 -5.54
CA GLY A 434 22.72 -18.01 -6.29
C GLY A 434 22.00 -18.61 -7.50
N ASP A 435 22.65 -19.57 -8.15
CA ASP A 435 22.15 -20.23 -9.35
C ASP A 435 21.12 -21.32 -8.99
N ILE A 436 19.86 -21.11 -9.35
CA ILE A 436 18.76 -22.03 -9.09
C ILE A 436 18.95 -23.40 -9.77
N THR A 437 19.75 -23.51 -10.84
CA THR A 437 20.07 -24.81 -11.48
C THR A 437 20.92 -25.72 -10.59
N LYS A 438 21.44 -25.19 -9.48
CA LYS A 438 22.27 -25.89 -8.50
C LYS A 438 21.52 -26.24 -7.22
N GLU A 439 20.25 -25.86 -7.12
CA GLU A 439 19.40 -26.22 -5.97
C GLU A 439 19.23 -27.73 -5.86
N THR A 440 19.04 -28.19 -4.62
CA THR A 440 18.63 -29.57 -4.30
C THR A 440 17.33 -29.49 -3.52
N VAL A 441 16.23 -29.64 -4.24
CA VAL A 441 14.83 -29.52 -3.78
C VAL A 441 13.98 -30.47 -4.62
N ASP A 442 12.74 -30.75 -4.21
CA ASP A 442 11.87 -31.64 -4.98
C ASP A 442 11.41 -31.00 -6.29
N VAL A 443 11.21 -29.67 -6.30
CA VAL A 443 10.67 -28.95 -7.45
C VAL A 443 11.43 -27.65 -7.72
N ILE A 444 11.76 -27.42 -8.99
CA ILE A 444 12.25 -26.11 -9.46
C ILE A 444 11.17 -25.49 -10.35
N VAL A 445 10.88 -24.21 -10.15
CA VAL A 445 9.98 -23.44 -11.02
C VAL A 445 10.77 -22.78 -12.13
N ASN A 446 10.34 -23.00 -13.37
CA ASN A 446 10.82 -22.31 -14.55
C ASN A 446 9.83 -21.21 -14.95
N ALA A 447 10.30 -19.96 -15.05
CA ALA A 447 9.54 -18.89 -15.70
C ALA A 447 9.58 -19.07 -17.22
N ALA A 448 8.53 -19.65 -17.78
CA ALA A 448 8.42 -20.05 -19.19
C ALA A 448 7.58 -19.05 -20.01
N ASN A 449 7.66 -19.20 -21.34
CA ASN A 449 6.76 -18.52 -22.28
C ASN A 449 5.56 -19.41 -22.63
N GLU A 450 4.61 -18.82 -23.34
CA GLU A 450 3.34 -19.41 -23.76
C GLU A 450 3.49 -20.70 -24.60
N GLY A 451 4.65 -20.86 -25.26
CA GLY A 451 4.98 -22.01 -26.11
C GLY A 451 5.87 -23.07 -25.46
N LEU A 452 6.29 -22.88 -24.20
CA LEU A 452 7.32 -23.68 -23.54
C LEU A 452 8.64 -23.82 -24.34
N GLU A 453 9.01 -22.76 -25.07
CA GLU A 453 10.27 -22.70 -25.81
C GLU A 453 11.41 -22.23 -24.90
N HIS A 454 12.23 -23.15 -24.41
CA HIS A 454 13.25 -22.87 -23.39
C HIS A 454 14.60 -22.50 -24.00
N SER A 455 14.63 -21.47 -24.84
CA SER A 455 15.82 -21.06 -25.60
C SER A 455 16.68 -19.96 -24.95
N GLY A 456 16.21 -19.34 -23.87
CA GLY A 456 16.89 -18.19 -23.25
C GLY A 456 16.53 -17.94 -21.79
N GLY A 457 17.25 -17.02 -21.16
CA GLY A 457 17.08 -16.66 -19.75
C GLY A 457 17.23 -17.87 -18.82
N LEU A 458 16.38 -17.93 -17.78
CA LEU A 458 16.35 -19.05 -16.85
C LEU A 458 15.96 -20.37 -17.54
N ALA A 459 14.97 -20.34 -18.44
CA ALA A 459 14.50 -21.54 -19.13
C ALA A 459 15.64 -22.22 -19.93
N GLY A 460 16.42 -21.43 -20.67
CA GLY A 460 17.61 -21.93 -21.36
C GLY A 460 18.70 -22.45 -20.41
N ALA A 461 18.89 -21.82 -19.25
CA ALA A 461 19.83 -22.30 -18.24
C ALA A 461 19.41 -23.67 -17.66
N LEU A 462 18.11 -23.87 -17.42
CA LEU A 462 17.56 -25.14 -16.96
C LEU A 462 17.72 -26.26 -18.00
N VAL A 463 17.45 -26.01 -19.28
CA VAL A 463 17.70 -27.00 -20.35
C VAL A 463 19.19 -27.29 -20.51
N LYS A 464 20.06 -26.28 -20.40
CA LYS A 464 21.51 -26.48 -20.46
C LYS A 464 22.02 -27.37 -19.32
N ALA A 465 21.49 -27.21 -18.11
CA ALA A 465 21.89 -27.98 -16.94
C ALA A 465 21.21 -29.35 -16.86
N GLY A 466 19.90 -29.42 -17.14
CA GLY A 466 19.08 -30.63 -17.05
C GLY A 466 19.06 -31.48 -18.33
N GLY A 467 19.53 -30.95 -19.45
CA GLY A 467 19.56 -31.65 -20.74
C GLY A 467 18.33 -31.42 -21.61
N LYS A 468 18.47 -31.77 -22.90
CA LYS A 468 17.47 -31.53 -23.95
C LYS A 468 16.12 -32.20 -23.68
N SER A 469 16.09 -33.28 -22.90
CA SER A 469 14.87 -34.02 -22.56
C SER A 469 13.77 -33.15 -21.96
N ILE A 470 14.12 -32.06 -21.25
CA ILE A 470 13.15 -31.09 -20.70
C ILE A 470 12.39 -30.37 -21.83
N GLN A 471 13.11 -29.96 -22.90
CA GLN A 471 12.50 -29.35 -24.08
C GLN A 471 11.69 -30.37 -24.86
N ASP A 472 12.23 -31.58 -25.07
CA ASP A 472 11.54 -32.62 -25.84
C ASP A 472 10.20 -33.02 -25.19
N GLU A 473 10.13 -33.06 -23.85
CA GLU A 473 8.89 -33.31 -23.11
C GLU A 473 7.92 -32.11 -23.19
N SER A 474 8.44 -30.89 -23.09
CA SER A 474 7.65 -29.66 -23.27
C SER A 474 7.00 -29.60 -24.66
N ASP A 475 7.77 -29.90 -25.71
CA ASP A 475 7.30 -29.97 -27.10
C ASP A 475 6.25 -31.07 -27.30
N ALA A 476 6.42 -32.21 -26.63
CA ALA A 476 5.43 -33.30 -26.65
C ALA A 476 4.12 -32.88 -25.96
N ILE A 477 4.18 -32.12 -24.86
CA ILE A 477 2.99 -31.57 -24.19
C ILE A 477 2.30 -30.55 -25.09
N MET A 478 3.04 -29.60 -25.67
CA MET A 478 2.47 -28.57 -26.54
C MET A 478 1.84 -29.14 -27.81
N ARG A 479 2.42 -30.19 -28.41
CA ARG A 479 1.81 -30.91 -29.55
C ARG A 479 0.45 -31.54 -29.23
N LYS A 480 0.21 -31.90 -27.97
CA LYS A 480 -1.09 -32.45 -27.52
C LYS A 480 -2.11 -31.36 -27.18
N ARG A 481 -1.67 -30.11 -27.02
CA ARG A 481 -2.55 -28.98 -26.72
C ARG A 481 -3.05 -28.33 -28.01
N GLN A 482 -4.29 -27.84 -27.97
CA GLN A 482 -4.90 -27.13 -29.10
C GLN A 482 -4.50 -25.64 -29.14
N HIS A 483 -4.07 -25.09 -28.01
CA HIS A 483 -3.70 -23.67 -27.88
C HIS A 483 -2.47 -23.50 -26.99
N ALA A 484 -1.80 -22.36 -27.15
CA ALA A 484 -0.69 -21.94 -26.30
C ALA A 484 -1.14 -21.77 -24.84
N LEU A 485 -0.18 -21.78 -23.92
CA LEU A 485 -0.43 -21.50 -22.51
C LEU A 485 -0.79 -20.03 -22.32
N ASN A 486 -1.74 -19.77 -21.42
CA ASN A 486 -2.07 -18.43 -20.98
C ASN A 486 -1.21 -18.02 -19.79
N ALA A 487 -1.08 -16.72 -19.56
CA ALA A 487 -0.44 -16.23 -18.34
C ALA A 487 -1.23 -16.70 -17.10
N GLY A 488 -0.54 -17.35 -16.17
CA GLY A 488 -1.11 -18.04 -15.02
C GLY A 488 -1.05 -19.58 -15.13
N ASP A 489 -0.95 -20.13 -16.34
CA ASP A 489 -0.95 -21.58 -16.54
C ASP A 489 0.37 -22.21 -16.09
N VAL A 490 0.27 -23.44 -15.57
CA VAL A 490 1.41 -24.27 -15.14
C VAL A 490 1.41 -25.63 -15.85
N VAL A 491 2.60 -26.15 -16.13
CA VAL A 491 2.83 -27.48 -16.70
C VAL A 491 4.03 -28.13 -16.02
N ALA A 492 3.93 -29.39 -15.65
CA ALA A 492 5.04 -30.14 -15.08
C ALA A 492 5.77 -30.99 -16.14
N THR A 493 7.09 -31.11 -16.03
CA THR A 493 7.95 -32.03 -16.80
C THR A 493 8.97 -32.69 -15.88
N LYS A 494 9.63 -33.74 -16.35
CA LYS A 494 10.76 -34.34 -15.63
C LYS A 494 11.95 -33.38 -15.58
N ALA A 495 12.75 -33.52 -14.53
CA ALA A 495 13.89 -32.64 -14.26
C ALA A 495 15.15 -32.89 -15.13
N GLY A 496 15.15 -33.96 -15.94
CA GLY A 496 16.36 -34.39 -16.65
C GLY A 496 17.51 -34.70 -15.68
N ASN A 497 18.64 -34.02 -15.86
CA ASN A 497 19.85 -34.16 -15.03
C ASN A 497 19.91 -33.19 -13.84
N LEU A 498 18.88 -32.37 -13.61
CA LEU A 498 18.84 -31.48 -12.44
C LEU A 498 18.63 -32.27 -11.14
N ARG A 499 19.05 -31.71 -10.01
CA ARG A 499 18.91 -32.31 -8.67
C ARG A 499 17.54 -32.02 -8.05
N CYS A 500 16.48 -32.18 -8.85
CA CYS A 500 15.10 -32.13 -8.41
C CYS A 500 14.28 -33.25 -9.04
N SER A 501 13.10 -33.52 -8.50
CA SER A 501 12.23 -34.60 -8.98
C SER A 501 11.55 -34.20 -10.29
N PHE A 502 11.06 -32.95 -10.38
CA PHE A 502 10.40 -32.42 -11.56
C PHE A 502 10.52 -30.89 -11.64
N ILE A 503 10.12 -30.32 -12.79
CA ILE A 503 10.10 -28.88 -13.05
C ILE A 503 8.66 -28.45 -13.26
N ILE A 504 8.26 -27.36 -12.61
CA ILE A 504 7.00 -26.67 -12.93
C ILE A 504 7.32 -25.49 -13.84
N HIS A 505 6.83 -25.53 -15.08
CA HIS A 505 6.89 -24.43 -16.02
C HIS A 505 5.67 -23.54 -15.85
N VAL A 506 5.88 -22.27 -15.53
CA VAL A 506 4.80 -21.29 -15.33
C VAL A 506 4.94 -20.13 -16.30
N VAL A 507 3.82 -19.75 -16.91
CA VAL A 507 3.77 -18.55 -17.75
C VAL A 507 3.37 -17.36 -16.90
N GLY A 508 4.31 -16.46 -16.63
CA GLY A 508 4.01 -15.23 -15.92
C GLY A 508 3.46 -14.13 -16.84
N PRO A 509 2.87 -13.05 -16.30
CA PRO A 509 2.37 -11.94 -17.10
C PRO A 509 3.51 -11.12 -17.72
N ARG A 510 3.31 -10.64 -18.95
CA ARG A 510 4.17 -9.64 -19.61
C ARG A 510 3.72 -8.24 -19.22
N TRP A 511 4.53 -7.53 -18.43
CA TRP A 511 4.14 -6.27 -17.79
C TRP A 511 3.63 -5.20 -18.76
N ALA A 512 4.22 -5.11 -19.95
CA ALA A 512 3.83 -4.15 -20.99
C ALA A 512 2.43 -4.41 -21.56
N ASN A 513 1.95 -5.67 -21.56
CA ASN A 513 0.68 -6.06 -22.19
C ASN A 513 -0.54 -5.68 -21.35
N TYR A 514 -0.35 -5.24 -20.10
CA TYR A 514 -1.44 -4.85 -19.21
C TYR A 514 -1.49 -3.33 -19.07
N CYS A 515 -2.59 -2.72 -19.55
CA CYS A 515 -2.88 -1.30 -19.33
C CYS A 515 -3.16 -1.02 -17.84
N GLN A 516 -3.93 -1.89 -17.20
CA GLN A 516 -4.19 -1.89 -15.76
C GLN A 516 -3.22 -2.82 -15.06
N LYS A 517 -2.28 -2.26 -14.29
CA LYS A 517 -1.21 -3.03 -13.66
C LYS A 517 -1.71 -4.02 -12.61
N ASP A 518 -2.84 -3.76 -11.96
CA ASP A 518 -3.40 -4.69 -10.97
C ASP A 518 -3.87 -6.01 -11.59
N LYS A 519 -4.26 -6.02 -12.87
CA LYS A 519 -4.55 -7.28 -13.59
C LYS A 519 -3.29 -8.13 -13.74
N ALA A 520 -2.15 -7.52 -14.09
CA ALA A 520 -0.87 -8.23 -14.16
C ALA A 520 -0.46 -8.78 -12.79
N LYS A 521 -0.64 -7.99 -11.71
CA LYS A 521 -0.34 -8.44 -10.34
C LYS A 521 -1.17 -9.68 -9.95
N LYS A 522 -2.48 -9.67 -10.23
CA LYS A 522 -3.38 -10.81 -9.97
C LYS A 522 -2.97 -12.07 -10.76
N VAL A 523 -2.59 -11.90 -12.03
CA VAL A 523 -2.12 -13.01 -12.86
C VAL A 523 -0.80 -13.59 -12.32
N LEU A 524 0.14 -12.74 -11.86
CA LEU A 524 1.37 -13.21 -11.24
C LEU A 524 1.10 -13.93 -9.91
N LEU A 525 0.18 -13.43 -9.08
CA LEU A 525 -0.22 -14.08 -7.84
C LEU A 525 -0.76 -15.49 -8.12
N ASN A 526 -1.69 -15.61 -9.07
CA ASN A 526 -2.26 -16.89 -9.48
C ASN A 526 -1.21 -17.83 -10.07
N ALA A 527 -0.28 -17.31 -10.88
CA ALA A 527 0.83 -18.10 -11.43
C ALA A 527 1.66 -18.76 -10.31
N VAL A 528 2.01 -18.01 -9.26
CA VAL A 528 2.79 -18.54 -8.14
C VAL A 528 1.97 -19.51 -7.30
N LEU A 529 0.70 -19.19 -7.01
CA LEU A 529 -0.20 -20.09 -6.29
C LEU A 529 -0.38 -21.42 -7.04
N ASN A 530 -0.58 -21.37 -8.35
CA ASN A 530 -0.67 -22.57 -9.20
C ASN A 530 0.60 -23.42 -9.14
N CYS A 531 1.79 -22.79 -9.02
CA CYS A 531 3.03 -23.54 -8.81
C CYS A 531 3.05 -24.25 -7.45
N LEU A 532 2.68 -23.55 -6.37
CA LEU A 532 2.66 -24.10 -5.02
C LEU A 532 1.62 -25.23 -4.89
N THR A 533 0.42 -25.04 -5.45
CA THR A 533 -0.63 -26.06 -5.52
C THR A 533 -0.18 -27.26 -6.36
N SER A 534 0.42 -27.04 -7.53
CA SER A 534 0.91 -28.14 -8.37
C SER A 534 2.04 -28.93 -7.70
N ALA A 535 2.93 -28.28 -6.96
CA ALA A 535 3.95 -28.97 -6.17
C ALA A 535 3.33 -29.83 -5.06
N CYS A 536 2.35 -29.29 -4.33
CA CYS A 536 1.60 -30.02 -3.31
C CYS A 536 0.85 -31.23 -3.89
N GLN A 537 0.22 -31.09 -5.06
CA GLN A 537 -0.48 -32.18 -5.76
C GLN A 537 0.44 -33.31 -6.24
N ASN A 538 1.74 -33.06 -6.32
CA ASN A 538 2.77 -34.03 -6.70
C ASN A 538 3.62 -34.44 -5.47
N ASP A 539 3.09 -34.28 -4.27
CA ASP A 539 3.69 -34.70 -2.99
C ASP A 539 5.11 -34.13 -2.72
N ALA A 540 5.42 -32.96 -3.29
CA ALA A 540 6.70 -32.30 -3.08
C ALA A 540 6.80 -31.69 -1.67
N ALA A 541 7.93 -31.88 -0.98
CA ALA A 541 8.20 -31.28 0.31
C ALA A 541 8.90 -29.92 0.20
N SER A 542 9.58 -29.66 -0.91
CA SER A 542 10.37 -28.44 -1.15
C SER A 542 10.25 -27.88 -2.58
N ILE A 543 10.20 -26.56 -2.71
CA ILE A 543 10.11 -25.85 -3.99
C ILE A 543 11.05 -24.65 -4.04
N SER A 544 11.73 -24.47 -5.18
CA SER A 544 12.51 -23.28 -5.49
C SER A 544 11.86 -22.45 -6.58
N ILE A 545 11.61 -21.18 -6.28
CA ILE A 545 10.87 -20.24 -7.13
C ILE A 545 11.78 -19.02 -7.45
N PRO A 546 12.04 -18.72 -8.73
CA PRO A 546 12.75 -17.51 -9.14
C PRO A 546 11.83 -16.28 -9.08
N ALA A 547 12.37 -15.08 -9.28
CA ALA A 547 11.55 -13.88 -9.48
C ALA A 547 10.79 -13.91 -10.83
N ILE A 548 9.66 -14.64 -10.87
CA ILE A 548 8.84 -14.87 -12.06
C ILE A 548 8.43 -13.54 -12.71
N SER A 549 8.53 -13.46 -14.03
CA SER A 549 8.25 -12.28 -14.86
C SER A 549 9.11 -11.03 -14.62
N SER A 550 10.05 -11.04 -13.67
CA SER A 550 10.87 -9.84 -13.37
C SER A 550 12.07 -9.63 -14.31
N GLY A 551 12.37 -10.61 -15.16
CA GLY A 551 13.37 -10.50 -16.23
C GLY A 551 12.78 -9.92 -17.52
N ILE A 552 12.82 -10.70 -18.60
CA ILE A 552 12.37 -10.28 -19.95
C ILE A 552 10.92 -9.75 -19.96
N PHE A 553 10.05 -10.28 -19.09
CA PHE A 553 8.64 -9.89 -19.04
C PHE A 553 8.39 -8.58 -18.26
N GLY A 554 9.41 -8.04 -17.59
CA GLY A 554 9.47 -6.65 -17.13
C GLY A 554 8.61 -6.29 -15.91
N VAL A 555 8.15 -7.26 -15.10
CA VAL A 555 7.50 -6.94 -13.82
C VAL A 555 8.53 -6.31 -12.89
N PRO A 556 8.28 -5.12 -12.29
CA PRO A 556 9.23 -4.51 -11.37
C PRO A 556 9.59 -5.45 -10.20
N VAL A 557 10.89 -5.60 -9.91
CA VAL A 557 11.37 -6.52 -8.89
C VAL A 557 10.71 -6.33 -7.51
N PRO A 558 10.49 -5.10 -6.98
CA PRO A 558 9.78 -4.92 -5.72
C PRO A 558 8.34 -5.45 -5.75
N ILE A 559 7.63 -5.25 -6.87
CA ILE A 559 6.26 -5.77 -7.05
C ILE A 559 6.27 -7.30 -7.15
N CYS A 560 7.26 -7.87 -7.84
CA CYS A 560 7.45 -9.31 -7.93
C CYS A 560 7.68 -9.93 -6.54
N ALA A 561 8.58 -9.34 -5.73
CA ALA A 561 8.87 -9.81 -4.38
C ALA A 561 7.61 -9.79 -3.50
N GLU A 562 6.89 -8.66 -3.47
CA GLU A 562 5.64 -8.50 -2.72
C GLU A 562 4.61 -9.58 -3.08
N ILE A 563 4.43 -9.86 -4.37
CA ILE A 563 3.46 -10.86 -4.86
C ILE A 563 3.89 -12.29 -4.53
N LEU A 564 5.17 -12.63 -4.68
CA LEU A 564 5.67 -13.97 -4.38
C LEU A 564 5.54 -14.28 -2.89
N PHE A 565 5.87 -13.33 -2.01
CA PHE A 565 5.60 -13.48 -0.57
C PHE A 565 4.10 -13.55 -0.28
N SER A 566 3.25 -12.79 -0.98
CA SER A 566 1.80 -12.90 -0.85
C SER A 566 1.28 -14.28 -1.23
N ALA A 567 1.77 -14.87 -2.31
CA ALA A 567 1.41 -16.22 -2.71
C ALA A 567 1.88 -17.28 -1.68
N ALA A 568 3.10 -17.15 -1.14
CA ALA A 568 3.59 -18.07 -0.11
C ALA A 568 2.78 -17.99 1.20
N THR A 569 2.44 -16.76 1.63
CA THR A 569 1.56 -16.53 2.78
C THR A 569 0.17 -17.11 2.55
N ASN A 570 -0.46 -16.77 1.42
CA ASN A 570 -1.77 -17.28 1.03
C ASN A 570 -1.80 -18.81 0.95
N PHE A 571 -0.76 -19.42 0.36
CA PHE A 571 -0.63 -20.87 0.30
C PHE A 571 -0.52 -21.48 1.70
N ALA A 572 0.34 -20.95 2.57
CA ALA A 572 0.51 -21.47 3.93
C ALA A 572 -0.78 -21.37 4.77
N GLU A 573 -1.62 -20.36 4.49
CA GLU A 573 -2.92 -20.17 5.13
C GLU A 573 -4.01 -21.11 4.64
N ASN A 574 -4.08 -21.29 3.32
CA ASN A 574 -5.14 -22.07 2.70
C ASN A 574 -4.79 -23.54 2.50
N ALA A 575 -3.53 -23.94 2.69
CA ALA A 575 -3.11 -25.33 2.60
C ALA A 575 -3.77 -26.20 3.70
N PRO A 576 -4.05 -27.49 3.45
CA PRO A 576 -4.48 -28.40 4.50
C PRO A 576 -3.34 -28.65 5.51
N LYS A 577 -3.65 -28.96 6.78
CA LYS A 577 -2.61 -29.29 7.79
C LYS A 577 -1.66 -30.40 7.36
N SER A 578 -2.16 -31.36 6.57
CA SER A 578 -1.42 -32.48 5.98
C SER A 578 -0.60 -32.11 4.73
N ASN A 579 -0.55 -30.83 4.33
CA ASN A 579 0.18 -30.38 3.15
C ASN A 579 1.66 -30.80 3.22
N PRO A 580 2.19 -31.53 2.21
CA PRO A 580 3.56 -32.00 2.17
C PRO A 580 4.57 -30.87 1.97
N LEU A 581 4.19 -29.79 1.28
CA LEU A 581 5.10 -28.70 0.92
C LEU A 581 5.44 -27.83 2.14
N LYS A 582 6.63 -28.03 2.71
CA LYS A 582 7.09 -27.34 3.94
C LYS A 582 8.26 -26.38 3.73
N ASP A 583 8.93 -26.40 2.59
CA ASP A 583 10.08 -25.51 2.31
C ASP A 583 9.91 -24.77 0.97
N ILE A 584 9.65 -23.46 1.05
CA ILE A 584 9.54 -22.56 -0.10
C ILE A 584 10.79 -21.66 -0.14
N ARG A 585 11.51 -21.70 -1.25
CA ARG A 585 12.76 -20.95 -1.45
C ARG A 585 12.62 -19.97 -2.59
N PHE A 586 12.84 -18.69 -2.33
CA PHE A 586 12.99 -17.68 -3.38
C PHE A 586 14.46 -17.53 -3.76
N VAL A 587 14.83 -17.97 -4.96
CA VAL A 587 16.22 -18.09 -5.39
C VAL A 587 16.48 -17.18 -6.59
N ASN A 588 17.36 -16.20 -6.42
CA ASN A 588 17.72 -15.25 -7.47
C ASN A 588 19.24 -15.22 -7.68
N ILE A 589 19.67 -15.13 -8.95
CA ILE A 589 21.09 -15.20 -9.31
C ILE A 589 21.84 -13.90 -9.01
N ASP A 590 21.18 -12.76 -9.21
CA ASP A 590 21.79 -11.45 -9.04
C ASP A 590 21.58 -10.90 -7.62
N LYS A 591 22.55 -10.10 -7.18
CA LYS A 591 22.56 -9.53 -5.83
C LYS A 591 21.40 -8.57 -5.58
N TYR A 592 21.00 -7.78 -6.57
CA TYR A 592 19.97 -6.74 -6.41
C TYR A 592 18.62 -7.39 -6.14
N THR A 593 18.21 -8.36 -6.95
CA THR A 593 16.94 -9.06 -6.79
C THR A 593 16.87 -9.80 -5.46
N SER A 594 17.92 -10.53 -5.08
CA SER A 594 17.97 -11.18 -3.76
C SER A 594 17.89 -10.20 -2.60
N GLN A 595 18.47 -9.00 -2.72
CA GLN A 595 18.37 -7.95 -1.70
C GLN A 595 16.96 -7.39 -1.58
N VAL A 596 16.26 -7.15 -2.69
CA VAL A 596 14.88 -6.67 -2.67
C VAL A 596 13.94 -7.71 -2.05
N PHE A 597 14.13 -9.00 -2.36
CA PHE A 597 13.37 -10.07 -1.71
C PHE A 597 13.65 -10.15 -0.21
N ALA A 598 14.91 -9.99 0.21
CA ALA A 598 15.25 -9.94 1.63
C ALA A 598 14.59 -8.75 2.34
N GLN A 599 14.60 -7.55 1.74
CA GLN A 599 13.97 -6.36 2.29
C GLN A 599 12.44 -6.49 2.41
N GLU A 600 11.77 -7.08 1.42
CA GLU A 600 10.32 -7.32 1.50
C GLU A 600 9.99 -8.34 2.60
N MET A 601 10.83 -9.38 2.75
CA MET A 601 10.70 -10.33 3.85
C MET A 601 10.84 -9.66 5.22
N GLU A 602 11.83 -8.78 5.39
CA GLU A 602 12.06 -8.01 6.62
C GLU A 602 10.86 -7.10 6.94
N LYS A 603 10.41 -6.36 5.93
CA LYS A 603 9.26 -5.46 6.01
C LYS A 603 7.97 -6.20 6.41
N ARG A 604 7.74 -7.40 5.86
CA ARG A 604 6.50 -8.14 6.06
C ARG A 604 6.46 -8.91 7.38
N PHE A 605 7.56 -9.53 7.78
CA PHE A 605 7.59 -10.42 8.95
C PHE A 605 8.26 -9.82 10.18
N GLY A 606 8.78 -8.59 10.09
CA GLY A 606 9.39 -7.86 11.19
C GLY A 606 10.71 -8.47 11.63
N TYR A 607 11.82 -7.84 11.24
CA TYR A 607 13.16 -8.15 11.73
C TYR A 607 13.80 -6.98 12.46
#